data_AF-A0A2T2TET2-F1
#
_entry.id   AF-A0A2T2TET2-F1
#
_cell.length_a   1.000
_cell.length_b   1.000
_cell.length_c   1.000
_cell.angle_alpha   90.00
_cell.angle_beta   90.00
_cell.angle_gamma   90.00
#
_symmetry.space_group_name_H-M   'P 1'
#
loop_
_entity.id
_entity.type
_entity.pdbx_description
1 polymer ?
#
loop_
_entity_poly.entity_id
_entity_poly.type
_entity_poly.pdbx_seq_one_letter_code
_entity_poly.pdbx_strand_id
1 'polypeptide(L)'
;MGRLWTQPSTVLRPQDSSFFSGDRSQLQVYRVLTLLGAAIILLFGPLYATSNPEAVDPLWGRIGMAALLGALVPASYVSAHIRSHYASWMRGLLFATMAWVVIVATLNRFEGEFAVGLLVGYAAITAVVGMSAESGRPVAWFSGIGLLLAAGGIGVSSVLGPGPETDPLLLLASLASVGLAEGLAIQRLLFAQQTLQTQKEQLHCITGNVSEGIYRSTPDEGLVYANQAFAEMFGY
;
A
#
# COMPACT_ATOMS: atom_id res chain seq x y z
N MET A 1 -7.97 -26.16 40.63
CA MET A 1 -6.61 -25.68 40.92
C MET A 1 -5.75 -25.90 39.69
N GLY A 2 -5.01 -24.88 39.24
CA GLY A 2 -3.95 -25.01 38.22
C GLY A 2 -4.22 -24.45 36.83
N ARG A 3 -4.45 -23.13 36.69
CA ARG A 3 -4.26 -22.40 35.43
C ARG A 3 -2.77 -22.04 35.31
N LEU A 4 -2.08 -22.64 34.35
CA LEU A 4 -0.79 -22.17 33.84
C LEU A 4 -0.82 -22.27 32.31
N TRP A 5 -1.36 -21.24 31.68
CA TRP A 5 -1.11 -20.96 30.26
C TRP A 5 -0.52 -19.56 30.17
N THR A 6 0.81 -19.56 30.12
CA THR A 6 1.65 -18.73 29.25
C THR A 6 1.02 -17.44 28.70
N GLN A 7 1.50 -16.32 29.24
CA GLN A 7 1.58 -15.06 28.52
C GLN A 7 2.47 -15.22 27.28
N PRO A 8 2.04 -14.69 26.13
CA PRO A 8 2.99 -13.99 25.28
C PRO A 8 2.49 -12.58 24.96
N SER A 9 3.41 -11.62 25.16
CA SER A 9 3.48 -10.31 24.48
C SER A 9 2.28 -9.36 24.57
N THR A 10 2.23 -8.60 25.66
CA THR A 10 1.46 -7.36 25.85
C THR A 10 2.05 -6.12 25.15
N VAL A 11 3.02 -6.27 24.25
CA VAL A 11 3.72 -5.14 23.59
C VAL A 11 2.94 -4.57 22.38
N LEU A 12 1.93 -5.28 21.87
CA LEU A 12 1.18 -4.91 20.66
C LEU A 12 -0.29 -4.54 20.91
N ARG A 13 -0.62 -4.02 22.09
CA ARG A 13 -1.95 -3.49 22.36
C ARG A 13 -1.93 -1.96 22.23
N PRO A 14 -2.48 -1.37 21.15
CA PRO A 14 -2.68 0.06 21.12
C PRO A 14 -3.85 0.38 22.07
N GLN A 15 -3.51 0.90 23.24
CA GLN A 15 -4.46 1.58 24.12
C GLN A 15 -4.76 2.97 23.52
N ASP A 16 -6.06 3.19 23.37
CA ASP A 16 -6.78 4.45 23.44
C ASP A 16 -6.63 5.43 22.27
N SER A 17 -7.66 5.35 21.43
CA SER A 17 -8.52 6.46 21.02
C SER A 17 -8.13 7.84 21.57
N SER A 18 -7.32 8.56 20.79
CA SER A 18 -7.51 10.00 20.62
C SER A 18 -7.75 10.25 19.13
N PHE A 19 -8.94 10.75 18.83
CA PHE A 19 -9.47 11.08 17.51
C PHE A 19 -8.74 12.27 16.83
N PHE A 20 -7.42 12.44 17.05
CA PHE A 20 -6.65 13.62 16.65
C PHE A 20 -5.40 13.34 15.79
N SER A 21 -5.28 12.17 15.17
CA SER A 21 -4.07 11.77 14.42
C SER A 21 -4.31 11.14 13.05
N GLY A 22 -5.35 11.55 12.31
CA GLY A 22 -5.58 11.07 10.94
C GLY A 22 -4.40 11.36 10.00
N ASP A 23 -3.97 12.62 9.93
CA ASP A 23 -2.92 13.05 8.99
C ASP A 23 -1.51 12.56 9.36
N ARG A 24 -1.13 12.62 10.64
CA ARG A 24 0.23 12.25 11.06
C ARG A 24 0.48 10.74 11.00
N SER A 25 -0.53 9.92 11.30
CA SER A 25 -0.41 8.46 11.23
C SER A 25 -0.32 7.98 9.77
N GLN A 26 -1.13 8.54 8.86
CA GLN A 26 -1.09 8.21 7.44
C GLN A 26 0.26 8.56 6.80
N LEU A 27 0.81 9.74 7.11
CA LEU A 27 2.10 10.16 6.57
C LEU A 27 3.25 9.23 7.04
N GLN A 28 3.18 8.74 8.28
CA GLN A 28 4.17 7.80 8.80
C GLN A 28 4.09 6.44 8.09
N VAL A 29 2.88 5.94 7.81
CA VAL A 29 2.69 4.71 7.03
C VAL A 29 3.30 4.86 5.63
N TYR A 30 3.06 5.96 4.94
CA TYR A 30 3.62 6.19 3.60
C TYR A 30 5.16 6.28 3.59
N ARG A 31 5.76 6.87 4.63
CA ARG A 31 7.22 6.91 4.80
C ARG A 31 7.81 5.51 5.00
N VAL A 32 7.16 4.67 5.80
CA VAL A 32 7.62 3.28 6.01
C VAL A 32 7.50 2.49 4.71
N LEU A 33 6.39 2.62 3.97
CA LEU A 33 6.18 1.93 2.70
C LEU A 33 7.20 2.33 1.62
N THR A 34 7.56 3.62 1.53
CA THR A 34 8.58 4.10 0.58
C THR A 34 9.98 3.62 0.93
N LEU A 35 10.35 3.59 2.23
CA LEU A 35 11.61 3.01 2.68
C LEU A 35 11.67 1.51 2.43
N LEU A 36 10.56 0.80 2.69
CA LEU A 36 10.45 -0.62 2.39
C LEU A 36 10.64 -0.88 0.89
N GLY A 37 9.99 -0.08 0.04
CA GLY A 37 10.16 -0.15 -1.42
C GLY A 37 11.61 0.07 -1.86
N ALA A 38 12.28 1.08 -1.30
CA ALA A 38 13.69 1.34 -1.58
C ALA A 38 14.60 0.16 -1.16
N ALA A 39 14.36 -0.42 0.03
CA ALA A 39 15.10 -1.57 0.52
C ALA A 39 14.89 -2.81 -0.37
N ILE A 40 13.65 -3.09 -0.78
CA ILE A 40 13.31 -4.20 -1.67
C ILE A 40 14.04 -4.05 -3.02
N ILE A 41 14.03 -2.86 -3.63
CA ILE A 41 14.71 -2.62 -4.92
C ILE A 41 16.22 -2.93 -4.83
N LEU A 42 16.86 -2.55 -3.72
CA LEU A 42 18.26 -2.83 -3.47
C LEU A 42 18.52 -4.31 -3.21
N LEU A 43 17.65 -5.00 -2.46
CA LEU A 43 17.78 -6.43 -2.17
C LEU A 43 17.69 -7.31 -3.42
N PHE A 44 16.86 -6.93 -4.40
CA PHE A 44 16.75 -7.71 -5.64
C PHE A 44 18.02 -7.67 -6.50
N GLY A 45 18.86 -6.65 -6.41
CA GLY A 45 20.07 -6.52 -7.24
C GLY A 45 21.04 -7.69 -7.06
N PRO A 46 21.51 -7.98 -5.83
CA PRO A 46 22.35 -9.13 -5.54
C PRO A 46 21.70 -10.46 -5.94
N LEU A 47 20.38 -10.61 -5.75
CA LEU A 47 19.67 -11.85 -6.07
C LEU A 47 19.73 -12.18 -7.57
N TYR A 48 19.57 -11.17 -8.44
CA TYR A 48 19.73 -11.39 -9.88
C TYR A 48 21.18 -11.64 -10.29
N ALA A 49 22.12 -10.90 -9.70
CA ALA A 49 23.54 -11.05 -10.02
C ALA A 49 24.09 -12.44 -9.64
N THR A 50 23.56 -13.08 -8.60
CA THR A 50 23.96 -14.44 -8.21
C THR A 50 23.40 -15.53 -9.11
N SER A 51 22.20 -15.32 -9.65
CA SER A 51 21.56 -16.33 -10.48
C SER A 51 22.00 -16.27 -11.94
N ASN A 52 22.15 -15.07 -12.50
CA ASN A 52 22.49 -14.87 -13.90
C ASN A 52 23.56 -13.78 -14.08
N PRO A 53 24.86 -14.16 -14.14
CA PRO A 53 25.97 -13.21 -14.27
C PRO A 53 26.00 -12.44 -15.60
N GLU A 54 25.33 -12.95 -16.64
CA GLU A 54 25.27 -12.31 -17.97
C GLU A 54 24.08 -11.35 -18.13
N ALA A 55 23.21 -11.24 -17.11
CA ALA A 55 22.03 -10.39 -17.17
C ALA A 55 22.38 -8.90 -17.19
N VAL A 56 21.65 -8.14 -18.00
CA VAL A 56 21.79 -6.69 -18.14
C VAL A 56 20.95 -6.02 -17.06
N ASP A 57 21.52 -5.88 -15.85
CA ASP A 57 20.93 -5.16 -14.73
C ASP A 57 21.78 -3.94 -14.32
N PRO A 58 21.43 -2.72 -14.76
CA PRO A 58 22.20 -1.52 -14.43
C PRO A 58 22.05 -1.13 -12.95
N LEU A 59 23.07 -1.45 -12.15
CA LEU A 59 23.17 -1.10 -10.72
C LEU A 59 22.92 0.40 -10.45
N TRP A 60 23.42 1.28 -11.32
CA TRP A 60 23.20 2.72 -11.21
C TRP A 60 21.72 3.10 -11.24
N GLY A 61 20.91 2.42 -12.05
CA GLY A 61 19.49 2.67 -12.13
C GLY A 61 18.74 2.19 -10.87
N ARG A 62 19.14 1.06 -10.29
CA ARG A 62 18.60 0.60 -8.99
C ARG A 62 18.92 1.57 -7.86
N ILE A 63 20.19 1.98 -7.76
CA ILE A 63 20.63 2.95 -6.75
C ILE A 63 19.88 4.27 -6.96
N GLY A 64 19.72 4.72 -8.21
CA GLY A 64 18.94 5.90 -8.56
C GLY A 64 17.49 5.82 -8.09
N MET A 65 16.77 4.74 -8.41
CA MET A 65 15.37 4.57 -7.99
C MET A 65 15.22 4.42 -6.48
N ALA A 66 16.09 3.65 -5.84
CA ALA A 66 16.10 3.52 -4.38
C ALA A 66 16.43 4.84 -3.69
N ALA A 67 17.37 5.63 -4.23
CA ALA A 67 17.71 6.95 -3.73
C ALA A 67 16.55 7.93 -3.92
N LEU A 68 15.84 7.90 -5.06
CA LEU A 68 14.66 8.74 -5.26
C LEU A 68 13.54 8.41 -4.24
N LEU A 69 13.26 7.11 -4.04
CA LEU A 69 12.26 6.66 -3.06
C LEU A 69 12.67 7.04 -1.64
N GLY A 70 13.93 6.80 -1.30
CA GLY A 70 14.50 7.15 -0.01
C GLY A 70 14.51 8.65 0.24
N ALA A 71 14.87 9.46 -0.76
CA ALA A 71 14.94 10.92 -0.68
C ALA A 71 13.58 11.59 -0.48
N LEU A 72 12.49 10.93 -0.88
CA LEU A 72 11.14 11.44 -0.64
C LEU A 72 10.86 11.59 0.87
N VAL A 73 11.43 10.74 1.72
CA VAL A 73 11.28 10.79 3.18
C VAL A 73 11.91 12.03 3.81
N PRO A 74 13.23 12.30 3.69
CA PRO A 74 13.84 13.52 4.21
C PRO A 74 13.24 14.77 3.56
N ALA A 75 12.90 14.72 2.26
CA ALA A 75 12.25 15.82 1.58
C ALA A 75 10.88 16.19 2.19
N SER A 76 10.16 15.23 2.79
CA SER A 76 8.91 15.49 3.50
C SER A 76 9.07 16.27 4.81
N TYR A 77 10.27 16.27 5.41
CA TYR A 77 10.55 17.07 6.63
C TYR A 77 10.93 18.51 6.28
N VAL A 78 11.66 18.69 5.17
CA VAL A 78 12.18 20.01 4.77
C VAL A 78 11.13 20.83 4.01
N SER A 79 10.31 20.20 3.16
CA SER A 79 9.35 20.92 2.31
C SER A 79 7.90 20.72 2.76
N ALA A 80 7.21 21.84 3.01
CA ALA A 80 5.76 21.83 3.28
C ALA A 80 4.94 21.37 2.07
N HIS A 81 5.41 21.64 0.85
CA HIS A 81 4.72 21.24 -0.38
C HIS A 81 4.78 19.73 -0.61
N ILE A 82 5.93 19.11 -0.35
CA ILE A 82 6.09 17.65 -0.46
C ILE A 82 5.28 16.95 0.62
N ARG A 83 5.18 17.55 1.81
CA ARG A 83 4.36 17.01 2.90
C ARG A 83 2.87 17.00 2.55
N SER A 84 2.35 18.08 1.97
CA SER A 84 0.93 18.15 1.60
C SER A 84 0.57 17.28 0.39
N HIS A 85 1.52 17.04 -0.53
CA HIS A 85 1.31 16.22 -1.72
C HIS A 85 2.07 14.89 -1.69
N TYR A 86 2.41 14.38 -0.49
CA TYR A 86 3.28 13.21 -0.33
C TYR A 86 2.73 11.98 -1.05
N ALA A 87 1.44 11.70 -0.88
CA ALA A 87 0.79 10.55 -1.51
C ALA A 87 0.84 10.63 -3.05
N SER A 88 0.72 11.83 -3.62
CA SER A 88 0.79 12.02 -5.08
C SER A 88 2.21 11.77 -5.61
N TRP A 89 3.21 12.36 -4.95
CA TRP A 89 4.63 12.14 -5.29
C TRP A 89 5.03 10.68 -5.14
N MET A 90 4.61 10.02 -4.06
CA MET A 90 4.84 8.61 -3.83
C MET A 90 4.26 7.77 -4.98
N ARG A 91 2.99 7.99 -5.37
CA ARG A 91 2.38 7.27 -6.50
C ARG A 91 3.12 7.49 -7.80
N GLY A 92 3.51 8.73 -8.11
CA GLY A 92 4.31 9.04 -9.30
C GLY A 92 5.63 8.27 -9.32
N LEU A 93 6.27 8.15 -8.17
CA LEU A 93 7.53 7.42 -8.04
C LEU A 93 7.37 5.90 -8.11
N LEU A 94 6.25 5.37 -7.63
CA LEU A 94 5.87 3.97 -7.80
C LEU A 94 5.60 3.63 -9.27
N PHE A 95 4.97 4.54 -10.03
CA PHE A 95 4.83 4.41 -11.49
C PHE A 95 6.20 4.42 -12.19
N ALA A 96 7.09 5.33 -11.81
CA ALA A 96 8.45 5.37 -12.35
C ALA A 96 9.22 4.07 -12.05
N THR A 97 9.05 3.53 -10.85
CA THR A 97 9.63 2.24 -10.44
C THR A 97 9.07 1.09 -11.27
N MET A 98 7.75 1.06 -11.50
CA MET A 98 7.12 0.03 -12.35
C MET A 98 7.64 0.10 -13.79
N ALA A 99 7.71 1.28 -14.39
CA ALA A 99 8.27 1.46 -15.72
C ALA A 99 9.74 1.01 -15.79
N TRP A 100 10.53 1.33 -14.76
CA TRP A 100 11.90 0.86 -14.64
C TRP A 100 12.02 -0.67 -14.59
N VAL A 101 11.22 -1.33 -13.75
CA VAL A 101 11.20 -2.81 -13.66
C VAL A 101 10.83 -3.43 -15.00
N VAL A 102 9.86 -2.86 -15.72
CA VAL A 102 9.49 -3.31 -17.07
C VAL A 102 10.64 -3.11 -18.07
N ILE A 103 11.35 -1.99 -18.02
CA ILE A 103 12.52 -1.75 -18.88
C ILE A 103 13.59 -2.80 -18.62
N VAL A 104 13.94 -3.07 -17.36
CA VAL A 104 14.91 -4.11 -17.00
C VAL A 104 14.44 -5.48 -17.48
N ALA A 105 13.17 -5.83 -17.27
CA ALA A 105 12.62 -7.10 -17.78
C ALA A 105 12.66 -7.19 -19.31
N THR A 106 12.42 -6.09 -20.02
CA THR A 106 12.47 -6.01 -21.49
C THR A 106 13.90 -6.19 -22.01
N LEU A 107 14.88 -5.54 -21.37
CA LEU A 107 16.30 -5.68 -21.73
C LEU A 107 16.80 -7.12 -21.53
N ASN A 108 16.28 -7.81 -20.52
CA ASN A 108 16.56 -9.23 -20.23
C ASN A 108 15.54 -10.18 -20.88
N ARG A 109 14.79 -9.73 -21.90
CA ARG A 109 13.87 -10.54 -22.71
C ARG A 109 12.84 -11.36 -21.91
N PHE A 110 12.45 -10.87 -20.74
CA PHE A 110 11.56 -11.57 -19.82
C PHE A 110 12.05 -12.99 -19.51
N GLU A 111 13.36 -13.16 -19.37
CA GLU A 111 13.96 -14.37 -18.80
C GLU A 111 13.28 -14.68 -17.46
N GLY A 112 13.09 -15.97 -17.15
CA GLY A 112 12.17 -16.42 -16.11
C GLY A 112 12.31 -15.72 -14.75
N GLU A 113 13.53 -15.39 -14.34
CA GLU A 113 13.79 -14.68 -13.08
C GLU A 113 13.27 -13.24 -13.10
N PHE A 114 13.48 -12.53 -14.21
CA PHE A 114 13.01 -11.16 -14.40
C PHE A 114 11.50 -11.10 -14.61
N ALA A 115 10.90 -12.13 -15.22
CA ALA A 115 9.46 -12.31 -15.27
C ALA A 115 8.86 -12.47 -13.86
N VAL A 116 9.50 -13.28 -13.00
CA VAL A 116 9.08 -13.46 -11.60
C VAL A 116 9.21 -12.15 -10.82
N GLY A 117 10.32 -11.42 -10.93
CA GLY A 117 10.44 -10.15 -10.21
C GLY A 117 9.54 -9.04 -10.76
N LEU A 118 9.19 -9.06 -12.05
CA LEU A 118 8.14 -8.20 -12.59
C LEU A 118 6.78 -8.52 -11.95
N LEU A 119 6.42 -9.81 -11.83
CA LEU A 119 5.17 -10.22 -11.17
C LEU A 119 5.12 -9.80 -9.70
N VAL A 120 6.18 -10.09 -8.95
CA VAL A 120 6.29 -9.74 -7.52
C VAL A 120 6.29 -8.22 -7.35
N GLY A 121 7.05 -7.49 -8.18
CA GLY A 121 7.09 -6.03 -8.17
C GLY A 121 5.73 -5.41 -8.51
N TYR A 122 5.05 -5.93 -9.53
CA TYR A 122 3.73 -5.47 -9.92
C TYR A 122 2.69 -5.68 -8.81
N ALA A 123 2.67 -6.85 -8.17
CA ALA A 123 1.80 -7.14 -7.02
C ALA A 123 2.10 -6.20 -5.85
N ALA A 124 3.37 -6.11 -5.44
CA ALA A 124 3.77 -5.28 -4.32
C ALA A 124 3.43 -3.80 -4.55
N ILE A 125 3.73 -3.26 -5.74
CA ILE A 125 3.44 -1.85 -6.05
C ILE A 125 1.93 -1.62 -6.14
N THR A 126 1.16 -2.52 -6.76
CA THR A 126 -0.30 -2.41 -6.87
C THR A 126 -0.95 -2.41 -5.49
N ALA A 127 -0.52 -3.31 -4.59
CA ALA A 127 -0.96 -3.35 -3.20
C ALA A 127 -0.63 -2.04 -2.45
N VAL A 128 0.57 -1.49 -2.61
CA VAL A 128 0.97 -0.21 -1.99
C VAL A 128 0.14 0.96 -2.53
N VAL A 129 -0.08 1.02 -3.84
CA VAL A 129 -0.96 2.03 -4.45
C VAL A 129 -2.38 1.90 -3.91
N GLY A 130 -2.88 0.66 -3.76
CA GLY A 130 -4.16 0.33 -3.14
C GLY A 130 -4.32 0.84 -1.73
N MET A 131 -3.35 0.56 -0.86
CA MET A 131 -3.35 1.06 0.52
C MET A 131 -3.27 2.59 0.59
N SER A 132 -2.64 3.23 -0.40
CA SER A 132 -2.51 4.69 -0.46
C SER A 132 -3.72 5.40 -1.07
N ALA A 133 -4.64 4.68 -1.70
CA ALA A 133 -5.73 5.27 -2.47
C ALA A 133 -7.01 5.37 -1.65
N GLU A 134 -7.55 6.57 -1.53
CA GLU A 134 -8.87 6.81 -0.92
C GLU A 134 -10.04 6.33 -1.81
N SER A 135 -9.74 5.81 -3.00
CA SER A 135 -10.74 5.31 -3.95
C SER A 135 -10.17 4.16 -4.78
N GLY A 136 -11.02 3.32 -5.36
CA GLY A 136 -10.58 2.21 -6.23
C GLY A 136 -10.04 2.64 -7.60
N ARG A 137 -10.23 3.91 -8.00
CA ARG A 137 -9.86 4.43 -9.33
C ARG A 137 -8.34 4.42 -9.59
N PRO A 138 -7.47 4.94 -8.70
CA PRO A 138 -6.02 4.91 -8.89
C PRO A 138 -5.45 3.49 -9.04
N VAL A 139 -6.02 2.51 -8.34
CA VAL A 139 -5.60 1.11 -8.41
C VAL A 139 -5.89 0.50 -9.77
N ALA A 140 -7.11 0.70 -10.28
CA ALA A 140 -7.50 0.22 -11.60
C ALA A 140 -6.65 0.86 -12.71
N TRP A 141 -6.37 2.16 -12.61
CA TRP A 141 -5.47 2.85 -13.53
C TRP A 141 -4.04 2.33 -13.45
N PHE A 142 -3.50 2.14 -12.24
CA PHE A 142 -2.16 1.60 -12.06
C PHE A 142 -2.03 0.19 -12.64
N SER A 143 -2.97 -0.69 -12.32
CA SER A 143 -3.01 -2.05 -12.84
C SER A 143 -3.10 -2.06 -14.37
N GLY A 144 -4.00 -1.27 -14.96
CA GLY A 144 -4.16 -1.17 -16.41
C GLY A 144 -2.90 -0.63 -17.11
N ILE A 145 -2.32 0.47 -16.60
CA ILE A 145 -1.10 1.04 -17.17
C ILE A 145 0.08 0.09 -17.01
N GLY A 146 0.23 -0.56 -15.85
CA GLY A 146 1.29 -1.54 -15.59
C GLY A 146 1.20 -2.73 -16.56
N LEU A 147 -0.01 -3.21 -16.83
CA LEU A 147 -0.24 -4.28 -17.81
C LEU A 147 0.06 -3.83 -19.25
N LEU A 148 -0.33 -2.60 -19.62
CA LEU A 148 0.01 -2.02 -20.93
C LEU A 148 1.52 -1.82 -21.09
N LEU A 149 2.22 -1.39 -20.04
CA LEU A 149 3.68 -1.27 -20.05
C LEU A 149 4.34 -2.64 -20.25
N ALA A 150 3.90 -3.66 -19.54
CA ALA A 150 4.41 -5.02 -19.72
C ALA A 150 4.15 -5.55 -21.15
N ALA A 151 2.93 -5.36 -21.68
CA ALA A 151 2.59 -5.73 -23.05
C ALA A 151 3.44 -4.96 -24.09
N GLY A 152 3.69 -3.66 -23.85
CA GLY A 152 4.58 -2.84 -24.66
C GLY A 152 6.02 -3.33 -24.63
N GLY A 153 6.54 -3.68 -23.45
CA GLY A 153 7.88 -4.25 -23.28
C GLY A 153 8.03 -5.59 -24.03
N ILE A 154 7.02 -6.46 -23.93
CA ILE A 154 6.97 -7.70 -24.73
C ILE A 154 7.02 -7.37 -26.23
N GLY A 155 6.20 -6.43 -26.71
CA GLY A 155 6.19 -6.02 -28.11
C GLY A 155 7.53 -5.44 -28.59
N VAL A 156 8.21 -4.66 -27.75
CA VAL A 156 9.56 -4.17 -28.06
C VAL A 156 10.56 -5.32 -28.14
N SER A 157 10.52 -6.27 -27.19
CA SER A 157 11.44 -7.41 -27.16
C SER A 157 11.27 -8.37 -28.36
N SER A 158 10.06 -8.49 -28.91
CA SER A 158 9.78 -9.33 -30.08
C SER A 158 10.16 -8.69 -31.41
N VAL A 159 10.20 -7.36 -31.49
CA VAL A 159 10.62 -6.65 -32.70
C VAL A 159 12.13 -6.45 -32.77
N LEU A 160 12.79 -6.15 -31.64
CA LEU A 160 14.23 -5.86 -31.59
C LEU A 160 15.12 -7.09 -31.30
N GLY A 161 14.56 -8.25 -30.99
CA GLY A 161 15.32 -9.43 -30.57
C GLY A 161 14.65 -10.76 -30.96
N PRO A 162 15.23 -11.91 -30.55
CA PRO A 162 14.70 -13.25 -30.85
C PRO A 162 13.38 -13.61 -30.14
N GLY A 163 12.65 -12.62 -29.62
CA GLY A 163 11.43 -12.83 -28.85
C GLY A 163 11.66 -13.03 -27.34
N PRO A 164 10.60 -12.94 -26.52
CA PRO A 164 10.66 -13.24 -25.09
C PRO A 164 10.88 -14.74 -24.86
N GLU A 165 11.69 -15.11 -23.87
CA GLU A 165 11.91 -16.53 -23.53
C GLU A 165 10.72 -17.14 -22.77
N THR A 166 10.09 -16.35 -21.90
CA THR A 166 8.85 -16.74 -21.22
C THR A 166 7.66 -16.53 -22.15
N ASP A 167 6.69 -17.46 -22.16
CA ASP A 167 5.45 -17.31 -22.91
C ASP A 167 4.75 -15.96 -22.56
N PRO A 168 4.68 -15.01 -23.50
CA PRO A 168 4.15 -13.68 -23.22
C PRO A 168 2.66 -13.69 -22.87
N LEU A 169 1.88 -14.65 -23.37
CA LEU A 169 0.47 -14.76 -23.04
C LEU A 169 0.29 -15.21 -21.59
N LEU A 170 1.12 -16.15 -21.12
CA LEU A 170 1.11 -16.62 -19.74
C LEU A 170 1.50 -15.50 -18.76
N LEU A 171 2.50 -14.69 -19.13
CA LEU A 171 2.95 -13.56 -18.32
C LEU A 171 1.87 -12.46 -18.22
N LEU A 172 1.23 -12.11 -19.34
CA LEU A 172 0.15 -11.12 -19.32
C LEU A 172 -1.08 -11.63 -18.57
N ALA A 173 -1.44 -12.91 -18.74
CA ALA A 173 -2.56 -13.52 -18.03
C ALA A 173 -2.32 -13.56 -16.51
N SER A 174 -1.10 -13.85 -16.07
CA SER A 174 -0.73 -13.85 -14.64
C SER A 174 -0.76 -12.44 -14.05
N LEU A 175 -0.20 -11.43 -14.73
CA LEU A 175 -0.31 -10.02 -14.32
C LEU A 175 -1.77 -9.54 -14.24
N ALA A 176 -2.59 -9.90 -15.23
CA ALA A 176 -4.01 -9.58 -15.24
C ALA A 176 -4.74 -10.22 -14.05
N SER A 177 -4.44 -11.49 -13.77
CA SER A 177 -5.04 -12.23 -12.66
C SER A 177 -4.68 -11.60 -11.31
N VAL A 178 -3.42 -11.24 -11.10
CA VAL A 178 -2.96 -10.55 -9.89
C VAL A 178 -3.67 -9.20 -9.74
N GLY A 179 -3.69 -8.38 -10.81
CA GLY A 179 -4.32 -7.07 -10.78
C GLY A 179 -5.82 -7.14 -10.47
N LEU A 180 -6.53 -8.12 -11.03
CA LEU A 180 -7.93 -8.36 -10.72
C LEU A 180 -8.16 -8.82 -9.28
N ALA A 181 -7.37 -9.78 -8.79
CA ALA A 181 -7.49 -10.30 -7.44
C ALA A 181 -7.27 -9.20 -6.39
N GLU A 182 -6.20 -8.42 -6.53
CA GLU A 182 -5.91 -7.30 -5.64
C GLU A 182 -6.94 -6.18 -5.77
N GLY A 183 -7.37 -5.87 -6.99
CA GLY A 183 -8.41 -4.87 -7.25
C GLY A 183 -9.73 -5.23 -6.55
N LEU A 184 -10.16 -6.49 -6.63
CA LEU A 184 -11.34 -6.98 -5.93
C LEU A 184 -11.17 -6.94 -4.41
N ALA A 185 -10.01 -7.34 -3.89
CA ALA A 185 -9.72 -7.30 -2.46
C ALA A 185 -9.79 -5.87 -1.90
N ILE A 186 -9.20 -4.90 -2.61
CA ILE A 186 -9.23 -3.49 -2.23
C ILE A 186 -10.65 -2.94 -2.29
N GLN A 187 -11.42 -3.30 -3.33
CA GLN A 187 -12.82 -2.88 -3.43
C GLN A 187 -13.66 -3.38 -2.25
N ARG A 188 -13.49 -4.64 -1.85
CA ARG A 188 -14.18 -5.23 -0.68
C ARG A 188 -13.81 -4.50 0.61
N LEU A 189 -12.52 -4.17 0.79
CA LEU A 189 -12.04 -3.44 1.96
C LEU A 189 -12.69 -2.05 2.04
N LEU A 190 -12.73 -1.31 0.93
CA LEU A 190 -13.34 0.02 0.88
C LEU A 190 -14.85 -0.03 1.18
N PHE A 191 -15.59 -0.99 0.62
CA PHE A 191 -17.01 -1.16 0.93
C PHE A 191 -17.26 -1.49 2.41
N ALA A 192 -16.43 -2.35 3.00
CA ALA A 192 -16.54 -2.70 4.41
C ALA A 192 -16.31 -1.47 5.31
N GLN A 193 -15.30 -0.64 4.98
CA GLN A 193 -15.03 0.59 5.73
C GLN A 193 -16.18 1.60 5.62
N GLN A 194 -16.71 1.82 4.42
CA GLN A 194 -17.85 2.72 4.22
C GLN A 194 -19.07 2.27 5.02
N THR A 195 -19.37 0.96 5.02
CA THR A 195 -20.49 0.40 5.78
C THR A 195 -20.34 0.67 7.28
N LEU A 196 -19.13 0.48 7.83
CA LEU A 196 -18.85 0.75 9.24
C LEU A 196 -18.97 2.24 9.58
N GLN A 197 -18.54 3.11 8.67
CA GLN A 197 -18.63 4.55 8.88
C GLN A 197 -20.10 5.03 8.87
N THR A 198 -20.90 4.57 7.91
CA THR A 198 -22.34 4.86 7.87
C THR A 198 -23.06 4.36 9.12
N GLN A 199 -22.72 3.16 9.63
CA GLN A 199 -23.30 2.65 10.88
C GLN A 199 -22.94 3.53 12.09
N LYS A 200 -21.69 4.01 12.17
CA LYS A 200 -21.27 4.93 13.24
C LYS A 200 -22.00 6.27 13.16
N GLU A 201 -22.13 6.83 11.97
CA GLU A 201 -22.85 8.09 11.74
C GLU A 201 -24.34 7.95 12.10
N GLN A 202 -24.97 6.83 11.73
CA GLN A 202 -26.34 6.52 12.12
C GLN A 202 -26.50 6.37 13.64
N LEU A 203 -25.60 5.65 14.31
CA LEU A 203 -25.61 5.53 15.77
C LEU A 203 -25.46 6.90 16.45
N HIS A 204 -24.57 7.76 15.94
CA HIS A 204 -24.39 9.12 16.45
C HIS A 204 -25.64 9.99 16.24
N CYS A 205 -26.28 9.92 15.09
CA CYS A 205 -27.53 10.66 14.84
C CYS A 205 -28.70 10.19 15.71
N ILE A 206 -28.81 8.88 15.97
CA ILE A 206 -29.85 8.34 16.87
C ILE A 206 -29.57 8.77 18.31
N THR A 207 -28.34 8.58 18.80
CA THR A 207 -27.99 8.93 20.18
C THR A 207 -27.94 10.43 20.45
N GLY A 208 -27.68 11.25 19.42
CA GLY A 208 -27.70 12.72 19.52
C GLY A 208 -29.09 13.34 19.47
N ASN A 209 -30.08 12.69 18.84
CA ASN A 209 -31.45 13.18 18.76
C ASN A 209 -32.40 12.59 19.81
N VAL A 210 -31.93 11.63 20.61
CA VAL A 210 -32.70 11.08 21.73
C VAL A 210 -32.53 11.99 22.95
N SER A 211 -33.64 12.52 23.45
CA SER A 211 -33.68 13.38 24.66
C SER A 211 -33.40 12.63 25.97
N GLU A 212 -33.18 11.32 25.91
CA GLU A 212 -32.85 10.48 27.05
C GLU A 212 -31.33 10.33 27.19
N GLY A 213 -30.81 10.45 28.42
CA GLY A 213 -29.39 10.32 28.70
C GLY A 213 -28.94 8.87 28.59
N ILE A 214 -28.07 8.58 27.63
CA ILE A 214 -27.48 7.25 27.42
C ILE A 214 -26.02 7.31 27.89
N TYR A 215 -25.69 6.47 28.87
CA TYR A 215 -24.31 6.29 29.33
C TYR A 215 -23.89 4.82 29.33
N ARG A 216 -22.59 4.58 29.18
CA ARG A 216 -21.97 3.26 29.33
C ARG A 216 -20.84 3.37 30.33
N SER A 217 -20.90 2.60 31.40
CA SER A 217 -19.79 2.45 32.34
C SER A 217 -19.17 1.05 32.28
N THR A 218 -17.91 0.94 32.65
CA THR A 218 -17.21 -0.33 32.91
C THR A 218 -16.75 -0.37 34.36
N PRO A 219 -16.65 -1.55 34.99
CA PRO A 219 -16.31 -1.67 36.41
C PRO A 219 -14.93 -1.09 36.79
N ASP A 220 -13.97 -1.11 35.85
CA ASP A 220 -12.59 -0.67 36.09
C ASP A 220 -12.31 0.78 35.66
N GLU A 221 -13.02 1.33 34.66
CA GLU A 221 -12.71 2.66 34.09
C GLU A 221 -13.78 3.73 34.38
N GLY A 222 -14.90 3.37 35.02
CA GLY A 222 -15.98 4.32 35.29
C GLY A 222 -16.79 4.62 34.02
N LEU A 223 -17.14 5.89 33.76
CA LEU A 223 -18.00 6.28 32.63
C LEU A 223 -17.18 6.32 31.31
N VAL A 224 -17.45 5.39 30.41
CA VAL A 224 -16.71 5.21 29.13
C VAL A 224 -17.38 5.95 27.96
N TYR A 225 -18.69 6.20 28.06
CA TYR A 225 -19.44 6.95 27.05
C TYR A 225 -20.65 7.62 27.68
N ALA A 226 -20.95 8.84 27.23
CA ALA A 226 -22.22 9.53 27.47
C ALA A 226 -22.62 10.33 26.23
N ASN A 227 -23.91 10.36 25.90
CA ASN A 227 -24.44 11.24 24.86
C ASN A 227 -24.66 12.67 25.38
N GLN A 228 -24.92 13.60 24.45
CA GLN A 228 -25.12 15.02 24.76
C GLN A 228 -26.29 15.26 25.73
N ALA A 229 -27.40 14.54 25.56
CA ALA A 229 -28.56 14.65 26.46
C ALA A 229 -28.22 14.27 27.91
N PHE A 230 -27.33 13.30 28.14
CA PHE A 230 -26.84 12.97 29.48
C PHE A 230 -26.02 14.13 30.07
N ALA A 231 -25.13 14.76 29.29
CA ALA A 231 -24.36 15.91 29.76
C ALA A 231 -25.27 17.09 30.16
N GLU A 232 -26.27 17.40 29.33
CA GLU A 232 -27.23 18.48 29.57
C GLU A 232 -28.10 18.24 30.83
N MET A 233 -28.48 16.99 31.10
CA MET A 233 -29.22 16.63 32.34
C MET A 233 -28.43 16.91 33.62
N PHE A 234 -27.10 16.86 33.56
CA PHE A 234 -26.22 17.14 34.70
C PHE A 234 -25.62 18.56 34.66
N GLY A 235 -26.03 19.39 33.70
CA GLY A 235 -25.64 20.81 33.61
C GLY A 235 -24.22 21.05 33.10
N TYR A 236 -23.69 20.13 32.29
CA TYR A 236 -22.42 20.27 31.57
C TYR A 236 -22.61 20.73 30.12
#